data_AF-A0A958FRF2-F1
#
_entry.id   AF-A0A958FRF2-F1
#
_cell.length_a   1.000
_cell.length_b   1.000
_cell.length_c   1.000
_cell.angle_alpha   90.00
_cell.angle_beta   90.00
_cell.angle_gamma   90.00
#
_symmetry.space_group_name_H-M   'P 1'
#
loop_
_entity.id
_entity.type
_entity.pdbx_description
1 polymer ?
#
loop_
_entity_poly.entity_id
_entity_poly.type
_entity_poly.pdbx_seq_one_letter_code
_entity_poly.pdbx_strand_id
1 'polypeptide(L)'
;MAHKIKLFKIFAVFLLLQSTIIAQDFLLQGWYWDYPKTTDNNLWADTLRLKAQELADAGFTHVWLPPLSRASFGNSSNGYDPKDLFDLGLPAGGGATGFGSVTDLQNLIAEFNAVGIKAVADVVYNHRDGGKPENNPAVEGWIEGMTDTKINSGDQPFPSDRFRIVLPIGGATGYGSGTYYFKIRSKSLHSNFHNFGYKLYIQTNRVGYRNLSELSEDEFNNGAFNGGGDCGQGNNATELGRDMLAT
;
A
#
# COMPACT_ATOMS: atom_id res chain seq x y z
N MET A 1 -60.79 -12.56 -47.01
CA MET A 1 -60.14 -11.24 -46.82
C MET A 1 -59.83 -10.93 -45.35
N ALA A 2 -60.73 -11.20 -44.41
CA ALA A 2 -60.58 -10.88 -42.98
C ALA A 2 -59.38 -11.55 -42.24
N HIS A 3 -58.97 -12.76 -42.63
CA HIS A 3 -57.82 -13.45 -42.00
C HIS A 3 -56.46 -12.80 -42.30
N LYS A 4 -56.28 -12.26 -43.52
CA LYS A 4 -55.02 -11.59 -43.92
C LYS A 4 -54.80 -10.27 -43.18
N ILE A 5 -55.87 -9.58 -42.79
CA ILE A 5 -55.84 -8.31 -42.06
C ILE A 5 -55.45 -8.52 -40.58
N LYS A 6 -55.87 -9.63 -39.96
CA LYS A 6 -55.47 -9.96 -38.57
C LYS A 6 -53.97 -10.30 -38.48
N LEU A 7 -53.45 -11.06 -39.43
CA LEU A 7 -52.02 -11.43 -39.47
C LEU A 7 -51.12 -10.20 -39.69
N PHE A 8 -51.54 -9.27 -40.55
CA PHE A 8 -50.81 -8.02 -40.81
C PHE A 8 -50.77 -7.09 -39.58
N LYS A 9 -51.87 -7.00 -38.81
CA LYS A 9 -51.92 -6.23 -37.56
C LYS A 9 -51.05 -6.82 -36.45
N ILE A 10 -50.99 -8.16 -36.33
CA ILE A 10 -50.11 -8.83 -35.36
C ILE A 10 -48.63 -8.61 -35.73
N PHE A 11 -48.29 -8.67 -37.02
CA PHE A 11 -46.93 -8.43 -37.50
C PHE A 11 -46.49 -6.96 -37.31
N ALA A 12 -47.39 -5.99 -37.54
CA ALA A 12 -47.13 -4.57 -37.31
C ALA A 12 -46.93 -4.24 -35.81
N VAL A 13 -47.65 -4.91 -34.91
CA VAL A 13 -47.45 -4.78 -33.45
C VAL A 13 -46.09 -5.36 -33.02
N PHE A 14 -45.62 -6.43 -33.66
CA PHE A 14 -44.30 -7.00 -33.40
C PHE A 14 -43.13 -6.10 -33.87
N LEU A 15 -43.32 -5.38 -34.98
CA LEU A 15 -42.38 -4.36 -35.46
C LEU A 15 -42.33 -3.11 -34.56
N LEU A 16 -43.44 -2.78 -33.88
CA LEU A 16 -43.52 -1.69 -32.90
C LEU A 16 -43.02 -2.10 -31.49
N LEU A 17 -42.80 -3.41 -31.26
CA LEU A 17 -42.29 -4.00 -30.01
C LEU A 17 -40.82 -4.41 -30.12
N GLN A 18 -40.06 -3.86 -31.05
CA GLN A 18 -38.60 -4.01 -31.03
C GLN A 18 -38.04 -3.12 -29.92
N SER A 19 -38.02 -3.64 -28.70
CA SER A 19 -37.15 -3.13 -27.66
C SER A 19 -35.72 -3.35 -28.13
N THR A 20 -35.02 -2.26 -28.45
CA THR A 20 -33.58 -2.27 -28.57
C THR A 20 -33.01 -2.60 -27.19
N ILE A 21 -32.68 -3.87 -26.98
CA ILE A 21 -31.87 -4.29 -25.84
C ILE A 21 -30.45 -3.78 -26.14
N ILE A 22 -30.13 -2.56 -25.69
CA ILE A 22 -28.74 -2.11 -25.59
C ILE A 22 -28.31 -2.47 -24.17
N ALA A 23 -27.70 -3.64 -24.04
CA ALA A 23 -27.24 -4.18 -22.77
C ALA A 23 -25.77 -4.61 -22.88
N GLN A 24 -24.94 -3.75 -23.48
CA GLN A 24 -23.50 -3.97 -23.46
C GLN A 24 -22.84 -2.80 -22.74
N ASP A 25 -22.49 -3.03 -21.48
CA ASP A 25 -21.58 -2.17 -20.76
C ASP A 25 -20.17 -2.37 -21.33
N PHE A 26 -19.54 -1.26 -21.70
CA PHE A 26 -18.14 -1.17 -22.09
C PHE A 26 -17.37 -0.37 -21.04
N LEU A 27 -16.35 -1.03 -20.47
CA LEU A 27 -15.44 -0.44 -19.49
C LEU A 27 -14.14 -0.03 -20.17
N LEU A 28 -13.74 1.21 -19.99
CA LEU A 28 -12.39 1.68 -20.27
C LEU A 28 -11.58 1.73 -18.97
N GLN A 29 -10.38 1.15 -18.95
CA GLN A 29 -9.37 1.52 -17.96
C GLN A 29 -8.82 2.90 -18.34
N GLY A 30 -9.21 3.95 -17.62
CA GLY A 30 -8.91 5.35 -17.95
C GLY A 30 -7.50 5.80 -17.58
N TRP A 31 -6.57 4.88 -17.36
CA TRP A 31 -5.20 5.16 -16.92
C TRP A 31 -4.32 3.94 -17.21
N TYR A 32 -3.01 4.10 -17.06
CA TYR A 32 -2.01 3.04 -17.22
C TYR A 32 -0.89 3.22 -16.21
N TRP A 33 -0.02 2.21 -16.08
CA TRP A 33 1.13 2.30 -15.19
C TRP A 33 2.02 3.48 -15.58
N ASP A 34 2.29 4.38 -14.62
CA ASP A 34 3.03 5.62 -14.86
C ASP A 34 2.30 6.59 -15.83
N TYR A 35 0.98 6.69 -15.68
CA TYR A 35 0.20 7.72 -16.39
C TYR A 35 0.75 9.13 -16.07
N PRO A 36 0.61 10.12 -16.99
CA PRO A 36 1.43 11.35 -16.97
C PRO A 36 1.21 12.27 -15.77
N LYS A 37 0.15 12.05 -14.98
CA LYS A 37 -0.37 12.90 -13.89
C LYS A 37 -0.89 14.26 -14.36
N THR A 38 -0.17 14.89 -15.28
CA THR A 38 -0.53 16.14 -15.96
C THR A 38 -0.31 15.99 -17.47
N THR A 39 -1.23 16.48 -18.29
CA THR A 39 -1.12 16.53 -19.75
C THR A 39 -1.73 17.85 -20.24
N ASP A 40 -1.02 18.57 -21.10
CA ASP A 40 -1.47 19.88 -21.62
C ASP A 40 -1.91 20.88 -20.54
N ASN A 41 -1.14 20.93 -19.43
CA ASN A 41 -1.44 21.71 -18.21
C ASN A 41 -2.73 21.31 -17.47
N ASN A 42 -3.37 20.21 -17.82
CA ASN A 42 -4.51 19.64 -17.11
C ASN A 42 -4.05 18.47 -16.23
N LEU A 43 -4.58 18.36 -15.02
CA LEU A 43 -4.43 17.15 -14.21
C LEU A 43 -5.13 15.97 -14.91
N TRP A 44 -4.78 14.73 -14.54
CA TRP A 44 -5.33 13.55 -15.21
C TRP A 44 -6.87 13.47 -15.12
N ALA A 45 -7.44 13.86 -13.97
CA ALA A 45 -8.89 13.99 -13.80
C ALA A 45 -9.51 14.93 -14.84
N ASP A 46 -8.91 16.11 -15.08
CA ASP A 46 -9.38 17.05 -16.11
C ASP A 46 -9.16 16.52 -17.53
N THR A 47 -8.05 15.81 -17.76
CA THR A 47 -7.77 15.19 -19.06
C THR A 47 -8.87 14.20 -19.45
N LEU A 48 -9.28 13.36 -18.50
CA LEU A 48 -10.41 12.44 -18.69
C LEU A 48 -11.74 13.19 -18.87
N ARG A 49 -11.97 14.24 -18.08
CA ARG A 49 -13.19 15.05 -18.12
C ARG A 49 -13.37 15.69 -19.50
N LEU A 50 -12.31 16.29 -20.05
CA LEU A 50 -12.33 16.92 -21.37
C LEU A 50 -12.58 15.93 -22.51
N LYS A 51 -12.35 14.63 -22.28
CA LYS A 51 -12.62 13.55 -23.24
C LYS A 51 -13.98 12.87 -23.04
N ALA A 52 -14.77 13.27 -22.06
CA ALA A 52 -16.02 12.57 -21.69
C ALA A 52 -16.95 12.34 -22.88
N GLN A 53 -17.25 13.37 -23.67
CA GLN A 53 -18.13 13.24 -24.85
C GLN A 53 -17.52 12.32 -25.92
N GLU A 54 -16.22 12.45 -26.20
CA GLU A 54 -15.51 11.59 -27.16
C GLU A 54 -15.59 10.10 -26.73
N LEU A 55 -15.43 9.83 -25.43
CA LEU A 55 -15.54 8.48 -24.87
C LEU A 55 -16.97 7.94 -24.96
N ALA A 56 -17.98 8.78 -24.71
CA ALA A 56 -19.39 8.39 -24.80
C ALA A 56 -19.78 8.09 -26.26
N ASP A 57 -19.36 8.93 -27.20
CA ASP A 57 -19.57 8.73 -28.64
C ASP A 57 -18.87 7.46 -29.16
N ALA A 58 -17.74 7.09 -28.56
CA ALA A 58 -17.05 5.83 -28.81
C ALA A 58 -17.76 4.60 -28.19
N GLY A 59 -18.81 4.80 -27.40
CA GLY A 59 -19.63 3.74 -26.81
C GLY A 59 -19.17 3.28 -25.42
N PHE A 60 -18.22 3.96 -24.78
CA PHE A 60 -17.86 3.64 -23.40
C PHE A 60 -18.98 4.05 -22.45
N THR A 61 -19.29 3.15 -21.52
CA THR A 61 -20.35 3.32 -20.52
C THR A 61 -19.80 3.49 -19.11
N HIS A 62 -18.55 3.03 -18.90
CA HIS A 62 -17.86 3.06 -17.64
C HIS A 62 -16.39 3.43 -17.87
N VAL A 63 -15.82 4.19 -16.95
CA VAL A 63 -14.38 4.49 -16.93
C VAL A 63 -13.83 4.17 -15.55
N TRP A 64 -12.92 3.21 -15.48
CA TRP A 64 -12.15 2.86 -14.28
C TRP A 64 -11.03 3.88 -14.07
N LEU A 65 -11.12 4.60 -12.95
CA LEU A 65 -10.17 5.63 -12.53
C LEU A 65 -9.00 4.97 -11.77
N PRO A 66 -7.81 5.59 -11.74
CA PRO A 66 -6.74 5.14 -10.84
C PRO A 66 -7.19 5.27 -9.37
N PRO A 67 -6.50 4.61 -8.42
CA PRO A 67 -6.78 4.81 -7.00
C PRO A 67 -6.72 6.30 -6.63
N LEU A 68 -7.81 6.76 -6.02
CA LEU A 68 -8.09 8.19 -5.82
C LEU A 68 -7.42 8.76 -4.56
N SER A 69 -7.14 7.89 -3.60
CA SER A 69 -6.66 8.23 -2.27
C SER A 69 -5.22 8.72 -2.29
N ARG A 70 -4.87 9.58 -1.32
CA ARG A 70 -3.49 10.02 -1.10
C ARG A 70 -2.59 8.82 -0.91
N ALA A 71 -1.54 8.78 -1.74
CA ALA A 71 -0.51 7.76 -1.71
C ALA A 71 0.70 8.18 -0.87
N SER A 72 1.48 7.19 -0.42
CA SER A 72 2.70 7.41 0.36
C SER A 72 3.81 8.09 -0.45
N PHE A 73 3.96 7.74 -1.73
CA PHE A 73 4.89 8.35 -2.69
C PHE A 73 4.35 9.67 -3.29
N GLY A 74 3.27 10.22 -2.73
CA GLY A 74 2.72 11.51 -3.14
C GLY A 74 2.22 11.52 -4.58
N ASN A 75 2.41 12.63 -5.28
CA ASN A 75 1.83 12.84 -6.62
C ASN A 75 2.51 12.03 -7.73
N SER A 76 3.66 11.42 -7.44
CA SER A 76 4.37 10.51 -8.34
C SER A 76 3.76 9.10 -8.36
N SER A 77 2.95 8.77 -7.35
CA SER A 77 2.37 7.44 -7.20
C SER A 77 1.29 7.13 -8.23
N ASN A 78 1.16 5.84 -8.58
CA ASN A 78 0.01 5.30 -9.32
C ASN A 78 -1.22 4.98 -8.42
N GLY A 79 -1.10 5.14 -7.11
CA GLY A 79 -2.20 5.04 -6.14
C GLY A 79 -2.28 3.72 -5.35
N TYR A 80 -1.48 2.71 -5.69
CA TYR A 80 -1.49 1.39 -5.03
C TYR A 80 -0.71 1.32 -3.71
N ASP A 81 -0.21 2.44 -3.21
CA ASP A 81 0.40 2.59 -1.89
C ASP A 81 -0.45 3.55 -1.03
N PRO A 82 -1.74 3.22 -0.77
CA PRO A 82 -2.67 4.13 -0.12
C PRO A 82 -2.17 4.48 1.28
N LYS A 83 -2.08 5.78 1.56
CA LYS A 83 -1.73 6.31 2.88
C LYS A 83 -2.99 6.69 3.65
N ASP A 84 -3.79 7.58 3.08
CA ASP A 84 -5.05 8.04 3.66
C ASP A 84 -6.19 7.89 2.66
N LEU A 85 -7.12 6.96 2.96
CA LEU A 85 -8.26 6.69 2.08
C LEU A 85 -9.25 7.85 1.98
N PHE A 86 -9.29 8.70 3.00
CA PHE A 86 -10.26 9.79 3.08
C PHE A 86 -9.73 11.08 2.46
N ASP A 87 -8.42 11.18 2.24
CA ASP A 87 -7.81 12.25 1.46
C ASP A 87 -7.85 11.92 -0.04
N LEU A 88 -8.90 12.38 -0.72
CA LEU A 88 -9.07 12.27 -2.18
C LEU A 88 -8.48 13.47 -2.93
N GLY A 89 -7.43 14.09 -2.38
CA GLY A 89 -6.88 15.35 -2.89
C GLY A 89 -7.52 16.58 -2.23
N LEU A 90 -7.75 16.50 -0.92
CA LEU A 90 -8.34 17.57 -0.12
C LEU A 90 -7.32 18.69 0.12
N PRO A 91 -7.74 19.97 0.20
CA PRO A 91 -6.83 21.07 0.54
C PRO A 91 -6.10 20.86 1.88
N ALA A 92 -6.79 20.31 2.89
CA ALA A 92 -6.20 19.99 4.19
C ALA A 92 -5.17 18.85 4.15
N GLY A 93 -5.25 17.98 3.13
CA GLY A 93 -4.31 16.88 2.90
C GLY A 93 -3.11 17.25 2.02
N GLY A 94 -2.99 18.52 1.61
CA GLY A 94 -1.92 18.98 0.71
C GLY A 94 -2.36 19.20 -0.74
N GLY A 95 -3.67 19.23 -1.03
CA GLY A 95 -4.20 19.54 -2.36
C GLY A 95 -4.24 18.33 -3.29
N ALA A 96 -4.11 18.53 -4.60
CA ALA A 96 -4.27 17.47 -5.59
C ALA A 96 -3.36 16.25 -5.34
N THR A 97 -3.88 15.05 -5.63
CA THR A 97 -3.09 13.82 -5.78
C THR A 97 -2.46 13.77 -7.17
N GLY A 98 -1.79 12.67 -7.52
CA GLY A 98 -1.36 12.42 -8.90
C GLY A 98 -2.53 12.31 -9.89
N PHE A 99 -3.76 12.10 -9.43
CA PHE A 99 -4.94 12.07 -10.27
C PHE A 99 -5.60 13.45 -10.42
N GLY A 100 -5.81 14.15 -9.31
CA GLY A 100 -6.53 15.41 -9.26
C GLY A 100 -6.81 15.85 -7.83
N SER A 101 -7.36 17.06 -7.67
CA SER A 101 -7.99 17.46 -6.40
C SER A 101 -9.38 16.87 -6.26
N VAL A 102 -9.96 16.97 -5.05
CA VAL A 102 -11.35 16.56 -4.81
C VAL A 102 -12.34 17.30 -5.73
N THR A 103 -12.05 18.57 -6.06
CA THR A 103 -12.87 19.38 -6.97
C THR A 103 -12.79 18.85 -8.39
N ASP A 104 -11.60 18.50 -8.88
CA ASP A 104 -11.41 17.96 -10.23
C ASP A 104 -12.11 16.61 -10.39
N LEU A 105 -12.04 15.76 -9.36
CA LEU A 105 -12.77 14.49 -9.29
C LEU A 105 -14.30 14.71 -9.34
N GLN A 106 -14.83 15.67 -8.59
CA GLN A 106 -16.26 16.00 -8.62
C GLN A 106 -16.71 16.51 -9.99
N ASN A 107 -15.91 17.37 -10.61
CA ASN A 107 -16.16 17.89 -11.96
C ASN A 107 -16.14 16.76 -13.01
N LEU A 108 -15.17 15.84 -12.91
CA LEU A 108 -15.09 14.66 -13.75
C LEU A 108 -16.34 13.79 -13.64
N ILE A 109 -16.74 13.45 -12.42
CA ILE A 109 -17.93 12.62 -12.16
C ILE A 109 -19.19 13.30 -12.71
N ALA A 110 -19.33 14.61 -12.51
CA ALA A 110 -20.47 15.36 -13.03
C ALA A 110 -20.54 15.31 -14.57
N GLU A 111 -19.41 15.51 -15.25
CA GLU A 111 -19.34 15.46 -16.71
C GLU A 111 -19.61 14.04 -17.24
N PHE A 112 -18.98 13.03 -16.64
CA PHE A 112 -19.21 11.62 -16.99
C PHE A 112 -20.69 11.27 -16.87
N ASN A 113 -21.33 11.63 -15.75
CA ASN A 113 -22.77 11.39 -15.57
C ASN A 113 -23.63 12.12 -16.61
N ALA A 114 -23.25 13.34 -17.02
CA ALA A 114 -23.98 14.11 -18.02
C ALA A 114 -24.00 13.43 -19.41
N VAL A 115 -22.94 12.69 -19.74
CA VAL A 115 -22.82 11.94 -21.01
C VAL A 115 -23.12 10.44 -20.89
N GLY A 116 -23.63 10.00 -19.73
CA GLY A 116 -24.02 8.60 -19.51
C GLY A 116 -22.87 7.64 -19.19
N ILE A 117 -21.68 8.15 -18.84
CA ILE A 117 -20.54 7.37 -18.35
C ILE A 117 -20.59 7.27 -16.82
N LYS A 118 -20.37 6.08 -16.28
CA LYS A 118 -20.16 5.89 -14.84
C LYS A 118 -18.67 5.84 -14.50
N ALA A 119 -18.24 6.70 -13.58
CA ALA A 119 -16.90 6.58 -12.97
C ALA A 119 -16.84 5.35 -12.06
N VAL A 120 -15.80 4.53 -12.21
CA VAL A 120 -15.55 3.35 -11.38
C VAL A 120 -14.28 3.60 -10.56
N ALA A 121 -14.42 3.57 -9.23
CA ALA A 121 -13.31 3.81 -8.31
C ALA A 121 -12.47 2.54 -8.13
N ASP A 122 -11.14 2.69 -8.16
CA ASP A 122 -10.21 1.67 -7.67
C ASP A 122 -10.06 1.79 -6.15
N VAL A 123 -10.27 0.68 -5.44
CA VAL A 123 -10.35 0.65 -3.98
C VAL A 123 -9.33 -0.33 -3.43
N VAL A 124 -8.26 0.20 -2.85
CA VAL A 124 -7.14 -0.59 -2.33
C VAL A 124 -7.27 -0.75 -0.80
N TYR A 125 -7.88 -1.85 -0.36
CA TYR A 125 -8.13 -2.15 1.06
C TYR A 125 -7.17 -3.16 1.69
N ASN A 126 -6.35 -3.83 0.89
CA ASN A 126 -5.47 -4.89 1.37
C ASN A 126 -4.39 -4.38 2.35
N HIS A 127 -3.81 -3.20 2.09
CA HIS A 127 -2.67 -2.67 2.85
C HIS A 127 -2.71 -1.15 2.95
N ARG A 128 -1.75 -0.58 3.72
CA ARG A 128 -1.43 0.85 3.79
C ARG A 128 0.06 1.09 3.78
N ASP A 129 0.46 2.25 3.27
CA ASP A 129 1.86 2.65 3.22
C ASP A 129 2.05 4.10 3.72
N GLY A 130 3.29 4.47 4.04
CA GLY A 130 3.64 5.81 4.52
C GLY A 130 3.19 6.12 5.95
N GLY A 131 2.90 5.07 6.73
CA GLY A 131 2.57 5.17 8.15
C GLY A 131 3.75 5.67 8.99
N LYS A 132 3.45 6.21 10.17
CA LYS A 132 4.47 6.52 11.18
C LYS A 132 4.60 5.35 12.14
N PRO A 133 5.81 5.10 12.67
CA PRO A 133 5.97 4.17 13.78
C PRO A 133 5.06 4.55 14.95
N GLU A 134 4.34 3.58 15.47
CA GLU A 134 3.48 3.74 16.63
C GLU A 134 3.65 2.55 17.58
N ASN A 135 3.32 2.75 18.86
CA ASN A 135 3.28 1.65 19.81
C ASN A 135 2.09 0.76 19.44
N ASN A 136 2.35 -0.52 19.22
CA ASN A 136 1.33 -1.50 18.88
C ASN A 136 1.32 -2.65 19.91
N PRO A 137 0.60 -2.48 21.04
CA PRO A 137 0.53 -3.50 22.09
C PRO A 137 -0.06 -4.83 21.63
N ALA A 138 -0.89 -4.82 20.57
CA ALA A 138 -1.46 -6.05 20.03
C ALA A 138 -0.41 -6.89 19.29
N VAL A 139 0.44 -6.25 18.48
CA VAL A 139 1.57 -6.92 17.81
C VAL A 139 2.63 -7.33 18.83
N GLU A 140 2.90 -6.49 19.82
CA GLU A 140 3.79 -6.84 20.95
C GLU A 140 3.29 -8.12 21.65
N GLY A 141 2.04 -8.15 22.11
CA GLY A 141 1.46 -9.33 22.76
C GLY A 141 1.36 -10.56 21.85
N TRP A 142 1.18 -10.38 20.54
CA TRP A 142 1.23 -11.46 19.56
C TRP A 142 2.62 -12.11 19.50
N ILE A 143 3.67 -11.28 19.40
CA ILE A 143 5.06 -11.74 19.35
C ILE A 143 5.47 -12.39 20.68
N GLU A 144 5.16 -11.75 21.81
CA GLU A 144 5.48 -12.27 23.15
C GLU A 144 4.76 -13.59 23.46
N GLY A 145 3.53 -13.71 22.99
CA GLY A 145 2.69 -14.89 23.16
C GLY A 145 2.90 -15.98 22.09
N MET A 146 3.85 -15.82 21.17
CA MET A 146 4.12 -16.79 20.12
C MET A 146 4.86 -18.01 20.68
N THR A 147 4.42 -19.22 20.30
CA THR A 147 4.98 -20.50 20.78
C THR A 147 5.12 -21.50 19.65
N ASP A 148 5.99 -22.49 19.82
CA ASP A 148 6.18 -23.55 18.81
C ASP A 148 4.86 -24.26 18.46
N THR A 149 3.95 -24.45 19.43
CA THR A 149 2.62 -25.02 19.17
C THR A 149 1.79 -24.17 18.21
N LYS A 150 1.79 -22.84 18.36
CA LYS A 150 1.07 -21.91 17.49
C LYS A 150 1.63 -21.92 16.07
N ILE A 151 2.95 -21.88 15.97
CA ILE A 151 3.66 -21.92 14.69
C ILE A 151 3.38 -23.23 13.95
N ASN A 152 3.47 -24.36 14.65
CA ASN A 152 3.14 -25.67 14.09
C ASN A 152 1.65 -25.81 13.72
N SER A 153 0.80 -24.92 14.21
CA SER A 153 -0.61 -24.81 13.82
C SER A 153 -0.85 -23.86 12.64
N GLY A 154 0.21 -23.22 12.12
CA GLY A 154 0.17 -22.32 10.95
C GLY A 154 0.27 -20.82 11.27
N ASP A 155 0.36 -20.44 12.55
CA ASP A 155 0.44 -19.02 12.94
C ASP A 155 1.76 -18.40 12.48
N GLN A 156 1.68 -17.16 11.97
CA GLN A 156 2.86 -16.41 11.51
C GLN A 156 3.48 -15.59 12.66
N PRO A 157 4.76 -15.83 13.03
CA PRO A 157 5.41 -15.16 14.15
C PRO A 157 5.68 -13.67 13.87
N PHE A 158 5.85 -13.30 12.59
CA PHE A 158 6.14 -11.94 12.18
C PHE A 158 5.03 -11.43 11.27
N PRO A 159 4.10 -10.59 11.78
CA PRO A 159 3.05 -10.01 10.94
C PRO A 159 3.59 -8.95 9.95
N SER A 160 4.89 -8.65 10.01
CA SER A 160 5.60 -7.65 9.20
C SER A 160 7.02 -8.15 8.93
N ASP A 161 7.62 -7.72 7.82
CA ASP A 161 9.02 -7.99 7.47
C ASP A 161 10.02 -7.29 8.41
N ARG A 162 9.52 -6.32 9.18
CA ARG A 162 10.30 -5.48 10.09
C ARG A 162 9.52 -5.22 11.38
N PHE A 163 10.23 -5.26 12.51
CA PHE A 163 9.76 -4.73 13.79
C PHE A 163 10.77 -3.75 14.35
N ARG A 164 10.30 -2.80 15.16
CA ARG A 164 11.13 -1.76 15.77
C ARG A 164 11.02 -1.86 17.27
N ILE A 165 12.17 -2.03 17.94
CA ILE A 165 12.27 -1.90 19.38
C ILE A 165 12.76 -0.48 19.70
N VAL A 166 12.07 0.22 20.60
CA VAL A 166 12.46 1.55 21.06
C VAL A 166 13.04 1.44 22.46
N LEU A 167 14.29 1.87 22.63
CA LEU A 167 14.92 2.01 23.94
C LEU A 167 14.94 3.50 24.32
N PRO A 168 14.14 3.95 25.31
CA PRO A 168 14.16 5.34 25.76
C PRO A 168 15.47 5.69 26.47
N ILE A 169 16.30 6.55 25.86
CA ILE A 169 17.55 7.04 26.45
C ILE A 169 17.38 8.51 26.85
N GLY A 170 17.83 8.87 28.06
CA GLY A 170 17.84 10.21 28.61
C GLY A 170 16.63 10.55 29.48
N GLY A 171 16.59 11.79 29.96
CA GLY A 171 15.50 12.27 30.82
C GLY A 171 15.41 11.49 32.13
N ALA A 172 14.19 11.09 32.51
CA ALA A 172 13.91 10.36 33.75
C ALA A 172 14.19 8.85 33.67
N THR A 173 14.67 8.32 32.54
CA THR A 173 14.86 6.87 32.36
C THR A 173 16.09 6.34 33.09
N GLY A 174 17.02 7.22 33.48
CA GLY A 174 18.32 6.84 34.07
C GLY A 174 19.34 6.32 33.04
N TYR A 175 18.93 6.09 31.79
CA TYR A 175 19.82 5.65 30.72
C TYR A 175 20.50 6.87 30.07
N GLY A 176 21.82 6.99 30.22
CA GLY A 176 22.59 8.14 29.73
C GLY A 176 23.48 7.84 28.52
N SER A 177 24.47 8.69 28.27
CA SER A 177 25.53 8.35 27.32
C SER A 177 26.31 7.13 27.83
N GLY A 178 26.51 6.12 26.98
CA GLY A 178 27.19 4.90 27.37
C GLY A 178 27.31 3.89 26.25
N THR A 179 27.92 2.75 26.58
CA THR A 179 27.95 1.58 25.70
C THR A 179 26.74 0.71 26.01
N TYR A 180 25.97 0.39 24.97
CA TYR A 180 24.82 -0.50 25.05
C TYR A 180 25.14 -1.80 24.35
N TYR A 181 24.70 -2.91 24.94
CA TYR A 181 24.88 -4.24 24.41
C TYR A 181 23.50 -4.79 24.04
N PHE A 182 23.37 -5.29 22.82
CA PHE A 182 22.16 -5.94 22.33
C PHE A 182 22.50 -7.38 22.00
N LYS A 183 21.58 -8.29 22.35
CA LYS A 183 21.71 -9.73 22.09
C LYS A 183 20.41 -10.17 21.43
N ILE A 184 20.53 -10.62 20.18
CA ILE A 184 19.40 -11.07 19.38
C ILE A 184 19.61 -12.57 19.18
N ARG A 185 18.62 -13.37 19.56
CA ARG A 185 18.65 -14.81 19.33
C ARG A 185 17.25 -15.37 19.25
N SER A 186 17.08 -16.44 18.46
CA SER A 186 15.88 -17.27 18.54
C SER A 186 15.75 -17.87 19.94
N LYS A 187 14.63 -17.60 20.62
CA LYS A 187 14.37 -18.15 21.96
C LYS A 187 14.04 -19.65 21.92
N SER A 188 13.25 -20.09 20.94
CA SER A 188 12.79 -21.49 20.88
C SER A 188 13.63 -22.38 19.97
N LEU A 189 14.55 -21.82 19.19
CA LEU A 189 15.36 -22.54 18.18
C LEU A 189 14.50 -23.24 17.10
N HIS A 190 13.23 -22.84 16.94
CA HIS A 190 12.36 -23.37 15.90
C HIS A 190 12.91 -23.07 14.51
N SER A 191 12.80 -24.03 13.59
CA SER A 191 13.33 -23.94 12.22
C SER A 191 12.70 -22.87 11.34
N ASN A 192 11.72 -22.09 11.84
CA ASN A 192 11.08 -21.00 11.08
C ASN A 192 11.77 -19.66 11.32
N PHE A 193 12.68 -19.57 12.28
CA PHE A 193 13.41 -18.34 12.62
C PHE A 193 14.78 -18.60 13.26
N HIS A 194 15.15 -19.86 13.51
CA HIS A 194 16.51 -20.24 13.86
C HIS A 194 17.39 -20.31 12.60
N ASN A 195 18.62 -19.80 12.68
CA ASN A 195 19.59 -19.73 11.57
C ASN A 195 19.08 -18.97 10.34
N PHE A 196 18.21 -17.97 10.53
CA PHE A 196 17.88 -17.01 9.47
C PHE A 196 18.73 -15.76 9.62
N GLY A 197 19.31 -15.31 8.52
CA GLY A 197 20.00 -14.03 8.49
C GLY A 197 19.03 -12.87 8.70
N TYR A 198 19.50 -11.81 9.33
CA TYR A 198 18.72 -10.60 9.60
C TYR A 198 19.58 -9.35 9.43
N LYS A 199 18.93 -8.23 9.11
CA LYS A 199 19.59 -6.92 9.02
C LYS A 199 19.24 -6.07 10.24
N LEU A 200 20.25 -5.65 10.97
CA LEU A 200 20.13 -4.82 12.15
C LEU A 200 20.34 -3.34 11.80
N TYR A 201 19.37 -2.51 12.22
CA TYR A 201 19.43 -1.06 12.10
C TYR A 201 19.41 -0.43 13.49
N ILE A 202 20.43 0.35 13.84
CA ILE A 202 20.50 1.06 15.12
C ILE A 202 20.62 2.56 14.86
N GLN A 203 19.60 3.30 15.29
CA GLN A 203 19.48 4.74 15.06
C GLN A 203 18.93 5.43 16.31
N THR A 204 19.14 6.74 16.40
CA THR A 204 18.57 7.60 17.45
C THR A 204 17.81 8.76 16.81
N ASN A 205 17.14 9.58 17.62
CA ASN A 205 16.55 10.83 17.13
C ASN A 205 17.57 11.89 16.67
N ARG A 206 18.88 11.67 16.92
CA ARG A 206 19.97 12.55 16.49
C ARG A 206 20.81 11.98 15.35
N VAL A 207 20.90 10.66 15.25
CA VAL A 207 21.73 9.95 14.27
C VAL A 207 20.87 8.92 13.55
N GLY A 208 20.52 9.23 12.29
CA GLY A 208 19.84 8.32 11.37
C GLY A 208 20.81 7.49 10.53
N TYR A 209 20.35 6.93 9.40
CA TYR A 209 21.19 6.22 8.43
C TYR A 209 22.30 7.12 7.88
N ARG A 210 23.54 6.61 7.84
CA ARG A 210 24.74 7.37 7.47
C ARG A 210 25.34 6.98 6.12
N ASN A 211 24.71 6.07 5.37
CA ASN A 211 25.22 5.59 4.08
C ASN A 211 26.66 5.02 4.16
N LEU A 212 26.94 4.27 5.22
CA LEU A 212 28.19 3.56 5.43
C LEU A 212 28.09 2.13 4.88
N SER A 213 29.24 1.53 4.54
CA SER A 213 29.26 0.13 4.12
C SER A 213 28.75 -0.78 5.24
N GLU A 214 27.93 -1.75 4.88
CA GLU A 214 27.36 -2.71 5.82
C GLU A 214 28.47 -3.51 6.55
N LEU A 215 28.26 -3.77 7.84
CA LEU A 215 29.06 -4.71 8.62
C LEU A 215 28.48 -6.12 8.50
N SER A 216 29.31 -7.14 8.69
CA SER A 216 28.87 -8.54 8.73
C SER A 216 29.13 -9.15 10.10
N GLU A 217 28.19 -9.96 10.57
CA GLU A 217 28.28 -10.77 11.79
C GLU A 217 27.88 -12.21 11.46
N ASP A 218 28.71 -13.19 11.82
CA ASP A 218 28.35 -14.60 11.75
C ASP A 218 27.74 -15.01 13.10
N GLU A 219 26.45 -15.37 13.11
CA GLU A 219 25.72 -15.82 14.30
C GLU A 219 26.29 -17.13 14.83
N PHE A 220 26.81 -17.99 13.95
CA PHE A 220 27.46 -19.24 14.31
C PHE A 220 28.94 -19.22 13.90
N ASN A 221 29.83 -19.02 14.87
CA ASN A 221 31.27 -18.97 14.61
C ASN A 221 32.04 -19.83 15.62
N ASN A 222 33.08 -20.53 15.17
CA ASN A 222 33.93 -21.40 15.98
C ASN A 222 33.17 -22.46 16.82
N GLY A 223 32.08 -23.01 16.27
CA GLY A 223 31.32 -24.09 16.91
C GLY A 223 30.35 -23.62 18.01
N ALA A 224 30.13 -22.31 18.17
CA ALA A 224 29.18 -21.78 19.12
C ALA A 224 28.42 -20.57 18.55
N PHE A 225 27.18 -20.37 19.01
CA PHE A 225 26.41 -19.17 18.67
C PHE A 225 26.99 -17.95 19.37
N ASN A 226 27.08 -16.80 18.70
CA ASN A 226 27.56 -15.57 19.32
C ASN A 226 26.56 -15.04 20.35
N GLY A 227 26.77 -15.36 21.62
CA GLY A 227 25.94 -14.89 22.72
C GLY A 227 26.49 -13.64 23.40
N GLY A 228 27.66 -13.12 23.02
CA GLY A 228 28.27 -11.95 23.64
C GLY A 228 29.01 -12.19 24.97
N GLY A 229 29.45 -11.10 25.60
CA GLY A 229 30.40 -11.14 26.73
C GLY A 229 29.85 -11.79 28.01
N ASP A 230 28.53 -11.83 28.19
CA ASP A 230 27.85 -12.47 29.33
C ASP A 230 27.95 -14.01 29.31
N CYS A 231 28.28 -14.60 28.16
CA CYS A 231 28.58 -16.02 28.01
C CYS A 231 30.02 -16.30 27.54
N GLY A 232 30.94 -15.36 27.80
CA GLY A 232 32.37 -15.54 27.54
C GLY A 232 32.76 -15.50 26.05
N GLN A 233 31.89 -14.94 25.20
CA GLN A 233 32.13 -14.79 23.76
C GLN A 233 32.41 -13.33 23.41
N GLY A 234 33.10 -13.11 22.29
CA GLY A 234 33.39 -11.76 21.79
C GLY A 234 32.13 -11.02 21.37
N ASN A 235 32.16 -9.69 21.35
CA ASN A 235 31.08 -8.85 20.85
C ASN A 235 31.50 -8.16 19.55
N ASN A 236 30.56 -8.05 18.61
CA ASN A 236 30.76 -7.24 17.42
C ASN A 236 30.39 -5.79 17.72
N ALA A 237 31.32 -4.87 17.49
CA ALA A 237 31.05 -3.45 17.63
C ALA A 237 30.32 -2.94 16.38
N THR A 238 29.28 -2.13 16.60
CA THR A 238 28.61 -1.37 15.54
C THR A 238 28.51 0.09 15.94
N GLU A 239 28.29 0.97 14.96
CA GLU A 239 28.12 2.40 15.16
C GLU A 239 26.69 2.83 14.79
N LEU A 240 26.19 3.87 15.46
CA LEU A 240 24.88 4.43 15.15
C LEU A 240 24.81 4.85 13.67
N GLY A 241 23.74 4.43 13.00
CA GLY A 241 23.47 4.78 11.61
C GLY A 241 24.19 3.90 10.56
N ARG A 242 24.83 2.82 10.99
CA ARG A 242 25.44 1.82 10.10
C ARG A 242 24.66 0.50 10.17
N ASP A 243 24.44 -0.09 9.00
CA ASP A 243 23.72 -1.35 8.88
C ASP A 243 24.66 -2.52 9.18
N MET A 244 24.10 -3.60 9.74
CA MET A 244 24.80 -4.85 10.00
C MET A 244 23.96 -6.02 9.50
N LEU A 245 24.57 -6.88 8.68
CA LEU A 245 24.01 -8.13 8.22
C LEU A 245 24.52 -9.27 9.12
N ALA A 246 23.62 -9.88 9.86
CA ALA A 246 23.88 -11.08 10.64
C ALA A 246 23.46 -12.31 9.81
N THR A 247 24.33 -13.32 9.70
CA THR A 247 24.09 -14.56 8.95
C THR A 247 24.30 -15.81 9.78
#